data_AF-A0AAP0QMM6-F1
#
_entry.id   AF-A0AAP0QMM6-F1
#
_cell.length_a   1.000
_cell.length_b   1.000
_cell.length_c   1.000
_cell.angle_alpha   90.00
_cell.angle_beta   90.00
_cell.angle_gamma   90.00
#
_symmetry.space_group_name_H-M   'P 1'
#
loop_
_entity.id
_entity.type
_entity.pdbx_description
1 polymer ?
#
loop_
_entity_poly.entity_id
_entity_poly.type
_entity_poly.pdbx_seq_one_letter_code
_entity_poly.pdbx_strand_id
1 'polypeptide(L)' 'MIAAAGDALWDNGAVCGKMFNVKCTGARNAVPHPCTGESVTVKIVDHCPGCPSTIDLSREAFTQIANPVAGIINIDYHQ' A
#
# COMPACT_ATOMS: atom_id res chain seq x y z
N MET A 1 5.78 -5.04 -8.91
CA MET A 1 5.25 -3.70 -8.65
C MET A 1 6.04 -3.05 -7.52
N ILE A 2 5.87 -1.75 -7.31
CA ILE A 2 6.65 -0.97 -6.33
C ILE A 2 5.76 -0.18 -5.37
N ALA A 3 6.33 0.21 -4.24
CA ALA A 3 5.72 1.08 -3.25
C ALA A 3 6.78 1.91 -2.51
N ALA A 4 6.36 3.00 -1.91
CA ALA A 4 7.13 3.72 -0.91
C ALA A 4 6.68 3.29 0.50
N ALA A 5 7.61 3.25 1.45
CA ALA A 5 7.27 3.06 2.86
C ALA A 5 6.99 4.41 3.53
N GLY A 6 5.93 4.49 4.33
CA GLY A 6 5.73 5.61 5.25
C GLY A 6 6.63 5.50 6.47
N ASP A 7 6.65 6.55 7.30
CA ASP A 7 7.57 6.66 8.44
C ASP A 7 7.47 5.50 9.44
N ALA A 8 6.26 4.94 9.64
CA ALA A 8 6.04 3.81 10.53
C ALA A 8 6.70 2.50 10.06
N LEU A 9 6.94 2.36 8.75
CA LEU A 9 7.52 1.16 8.14
C LEU A 9 8.98 1.37 7.68
N TRP A 10 9.40 2.62 7.46
CA TRP A 10 10.69 2.94 6.84
C TRP A 10 11.90 2.34 7.57
N ASP A 11 11.88 2.34 8.91
CA ASP A 11 12.93 1.74 9.76
C ASP A 11 14.35 2.18 9.36
N ASN A 12 14.55 3.49 9.20
CA ASN A 12 15.82 4.09 8.76
C ASN A 12 16.37 3.46 7.45
N GLY A 13 15.48 3.06 6.55
CA GLY A 13 15.81 2.45 5.26
C GLY A 13 16.03 0.93 5.30
N ALA A 14 15.95 0.29 6.48
CA ALA A 14 16.10 -1.15 6.60
C ALA A 14 15.00 -1.93 5.86
N VAL A 15 13.84 -1.31 5.63
CA VAL A 15 12.75 -1.92 4.84
C VAL A 15 12.98 -1.82 3.32
N CYS A 16 13.89 -0.96 2.86
CA CYS A 16 14.15 -0.76 1.44
C CYS A 16 14.62 -2.08 0.79
N GLY A 17 14.07 -2.38 -0.38
CA GLY A 17 14.34 -3.61 -1.12
C GLY A 17 13.54 -4.83 -0.68
N LYS A 18 12.86 -4.78 0.48
CA LYS A 18 12.00 -5.87 0.94
C LYS A 18 10.71 -5.95 0.10
N MET A 19 10.16 -7.16 0.02
CA MET A 19 8.93 -7.46 -0.70
C MET A 19 7.79 -7.61 0.30
N PHE A 20 6.59 -7.18 -0.06
CA PHE A 20 5.39 -7.36 0.75
C PHE A 20 4.23 -7.80 -0.13
N ASN A 21 3.48 -8.80 0.33
CA ASN A 21 2.15 -9.08 -0.20
C ASN A 21 1.13 -8.22 0.54
N VAL A 22 0.36 -7.45 -0.21
CA VAL A 22 -0.59 -6.46 0.29
C VAL A 22 -1.98 -6.79 -0.21
N LYS A 23 -2.97 -6.71 0.68
CA LYS A 23 -4.38 -6.98 0.37
C LYS A 23 -5.26 -5.87 0.91
N CYS A 24 -6.22 -5.40 0.10
CA CYS A 24 -7.26 -4.49 0.56
C CYS A 24 -8.24 -5.22 1.50
N THR A 25 -8.51 -4.62 2.67
CA THR A 25 -9.44 -5.18 3.67
C THR A 25 -10.71 -4.35 3.85
N GLY A 26 -10.73 -3.11 3.35
CA GLY A 26 -11.95 -2.33 3.30
C GLY A 26 -11.74 -0.85 3.03
N ALA A 27 -12.85 -0.11 3.06
CA ALA A 27 -12.86 1.33 2.90
C ALA A 27 -12.25 2.06 4.09
N ARG A 28 -11.52 3.14 3.80
CA ARG A 28 -11.05 4.10 4.81
C ARG A 28 -11.80 5.44 4.72
N ASN A 29 -12.62 5.63 3.68
CA ASN A 29 -13.41 6.84 3.43
C ASN A 29 -14.80 6.49 2.86
N ALA A 30 -15.51 7.49 2.33
CA ALA A 30 -16.89 7.35 1.86
C ALA A 30 -17.06 6.53 0.56
N VAL A 31 -15.98 6.06 -0.07
CA VAL A 31 -16.08 5.20 -1.27
C VAL A 31 -16.46 3.77 -0.85
N PRO A 32 -17.65 3.28 -1.22
CA PRO A 32 -18.09 1.95 -0.80
C PRO A 32 -17.36 0.85 -1.58
N HIS A 33 -17.12 -0.27 -0.90
CA HIS A 33 -16.56 -1.52 -1.49
C HIS A 33 -15.34 -1.29 -2.40
N PRO A 34 -14.25 -0.66 -1.92
CA PRO A 34 -13.14 -0.33 -2.80
C PRO A 34 -12.31 -1.55 -3.20
N CYS A 35 -12.35 -2.65 -2.44
CA CYS A 35 -11.48 -3.80 -2.66
C CYS A 35 -11.94 -4.65 -3.84
N THR A 36 -10.98 -5.14 -4.63
CA THR A 36 -11.22 -6.09 -5.74
C THR A 36 -11.30 -7.54 -5.26
N GLY A 37 -10.74 -7.84 -4.09
CA GLY A 37 -10.59 -9.20 -3.55
C GLY A 37 -9.20 -9.82 -3.79
N GLU A 38 -8.41 -9.22 -4.67
CA GLU A 38 -7.07 -9.65 -5.03
C GLU A 38 -6.00 -9.14 -4.05
N SER A 39 -4.80 -9.71 -4.15
CA SER A 39 -3.59 -9.27 -3.45
C SER A 39 -2.50 -8.88 -4.45
N VAL A 40 -1.58 -8.03 -4.02
CA VAL A 40 -0.47 -7.54 -4.83
C VAL A 40 0.85 -7.69 -4.10
N THR A 41 1.88 -8.21 -4.78
CA THR A 41 3.26 -8.21 -4.24
C THR A 41 4.03 -6.99 -4.74
N VAL A 42 4.53 -6.18 -3.82
CA VAL A 42 5.28 -4.95 -4.09
C VAL A 42 6.67 -4.99 -3.46
N LYS A 43 7.64 -4.35 -4.11
CA LYS A 43 8.96 -4.05 -3.54
C LYS A 43 8.95 -2.64 -2.97
N ILE A 44 9.47 -2.45 -1.76
CA ILE A 44 9.74 -1.11 -1.25
C ILE A 44 10.98 -0.55 -1.95
N VAL A 45 10.85 0.59 -2.61
CA VAL A 45 11.94 1.23 -3.36
C VAL A 45 12.15 2.70 -3.00
N ASP A 46 11.27 3.26 -2.18
CA ASP A 46 11.29 4.67 -1.81
C ASP A 46 10.79 4.89 -0.37
N HIS A 47 11.10 6.06 0.17
CA HIS A 47 10.58 6.56 1.44
C HIS A 47 9.59 7.68 1.16
N CYS A 48 8.47 7.71 1.87
CA CYS A 48 7.46 8.76 1.80
C CYS A 48 7.41 9.50 3.16
N PRO A 49 8.26 10.51 3.39
CA PRO A 49 8.32 11.21 4.67
C PRO A 49 7.04 12.00 4.94
N GLY A 50 6.45 11.84 6.12
CA GLY A 50 5.22 12.52 6.52
C GLY A 50 3.96 12.02 5.82
N CYS A 51 4.05 10.94 5.02
CA CYS A 51 2.90 10.35 4.38
C CYS A 51 2.01 9.64 5.41
N PRO A 52 0.69 9.83 5.35
CA PRO A 52 -0.22 9.24 6.34
C PRO A 52 -0.38 7.71 6.18
N SER A 53 0.06 7.15 5.05
CA SER A 53 -0.02 5.73 4.73
C SER A 53 1.21 4.95 5.21
N THR A 54 1.00 3.73 5.69
CA THR A 54 2.10 2.81 6.04
C THR A 54 2.85 2.31 4.80
N ILE A 55 2.13 2.02 3.73
CA ILE A 55 2.66 1.64 2.41
C ILE A 55 1.94 2.51 1.37
N ASP A 56 2.70 3.28 0.60
CA ASP A 56 2.19 4.07 -0.51
C ASP A 56 2.42 3.32 -1.83
N LEU A 57 1.35 2.73 -2.35
CA LEU A 57 1.40 1.85 -3.51
C LEU A 57 1.51 2.68 -4.79
N SER A 58 2.34 2.23 -5.74
CA SER A 58 2.23 2.70 -7.13
C SER A 58 0.79 2.54 -7.65
N ARG A 59 0.36 3.41 -8.56
CA ARG A 59 -1.00 3.38 -9.12
C ARG A 59 -1.34 2.02 -9.71
N GLU A 60 -0.37 1.38 -10.38
CA GLU A 60 -0.50 0.05 -10.95
C GLU A 60 -0.78 -1.00 -9.87
N ALA A 61 -0.05 -0.95 -8.75
CA ALA A 61 -0.26 -1.85 -7.62
C ALA A 61 -1.60 -1.62 -6.92
N PHE A 62 -1.94 -0.35 -6.68
CA PHE A 62 -3.19 0.03 -6.02
C PHE A 62 -4.40 -0.47 -6.82
N THR A 63 -4.38 -0.27 -8.13
CA THR A 63 -5.50 -0.64 -9.02
C THR A 63 -5.75 -2.15 -9.04
N GLN A 64 -4.76 -2.99 -8.72
CA GLN A 64 -4.97 -4.44 -8.61
C GLN A 64 -5.82 -4.82 -7.41
N ILE A 65 -5.63 -4.14 -6.27
CA ILE A 65 -6.30 -4.51 -5.02
C ILE A 65 -7.51 -3.63 -4.69
N ALA A 66 -7.61 -2.44 -5.29
CA ALA A 66 -8.68 -1.51 -5.00
C ALA A 66 -9.00 -0.51 -6.14
N ASN A 67 -10.22 0.03 -6.10
CA ASN A 67 -10.67 1.11 -6.96
C ASN A 67 -9.86 2.40 -6.69
N PRO A 68 -9.11 2.95 -7.68
CA PRO A 68 -8.26 4.13 -7.48
C PRO A 68 -9.01 5.39 -7.04
N VAL A 69 -10.33 5.46 -7.27
CA VAL A 69 -11.17 6.57 -6.77
C VAL A 69 -11.20 6.61 -5.24
N ALA A 70 -11.02 5.46 -4.57
CA ALA A 70 -10.93 5.41 -3.11
C ALA A 70 -9.73 6.20 -2.59
N GLY A 71 -8.58 6.15 -3.28
CA GLY A 71 -7.34 6.85 -2.91
C GLY A 71 -6.65 6.36 -1.63
N ILE A 72 -7.43 6.01 -0.59
CA ILE A 72 -6.96 5.44 0.67
C ILE A 72 -7.88 4.31 1.11
N ILE A 73 -7.27 3.22 1.56
CA ILE A 73 -7.95 1.97 1.94
C ILE A 73 -7.30 1.40 3.20
N ASN A 74 -8.02 0.52 3.90
CA ASN A 74 -7.39 -0.34 4.89
C ASN A 74 -6.73 -1.52 4.16
N ILE A 75 -5.56 -1.91 4.64
CA ILE A 75 -4.80 -3.04 4.07
C ILE A 75 -4.33 -3.97 5.18
N ASP A 76 -4.19 -5.24 4.83
CA ASP A 76 -3.29 -6.17 5.51
C ASP A 76 -2.05 -6.34 4.65
N TYR A 77 -0.88 -6.51 5.27
CA TYR A 77 0.36 -6.77 4.57
C TYR A 77 1.26 -7.72 5.36
N HIS A 78 2.01 -8.55 4.62
CA HIS A 78 3.03 -9.44 5.17
C HIS A 78 4.25 -9.46 4.24
N GLN A 79 5.42 -9.59 4.84
CA GLN A 79 6.69 -9.65 4.11
C GLN A 79 6.90 -11.04 3.50
#